data_AF-V9K6G1-F1
#
_entry.id   AF-V9K6G1-F1
#
_cell.length_a   1.000
_cell.length_b   1.000
_cell.length_c   1.000
_cell.angle_alpha   90.00
_cell.angle_beta   90.00
_cell.angle_gamma   90.00
#
_symmetry.space_group_name_H-M   'P 1'
#
loop_
_entity.id
_entity.type
_entity.pdbx_description
1 polymer ?
#
loop_
_entity_poly.entity_id
_entity_poly.type
_entity_poly.pdbx_seq_one_letter_code
_entity_poly.pdbx_strand_id
1 'polypeptide(L)'
;DSLTSFKFIEDGCSIDGDNTNITTLEDHRIGVEMKTIRFINDEDDYVYIHCNLLVCDAKTDACDLNCDPSSSDINERKRRDVSSKLKTKRFTRGPLRV
;
A
#
# COMPACT_ATOMS: atom_id res chain seq x y z
N ASP A 1 6.16 -22.81 -8.65
CA ASP A 1 6.43 -22.01 -7.45
C ASP A 1 5.53 -20.79 -7.40
N SER A 2 4.47 -20.85 -6.60
CA SER A 2 3.66 -19.68 -6.29
C SER A 2 4.41 -18.83 -5.26
N LEU A 3 4.72 -17.59 -5.59
CA LEU A 3 5.25 -16.62 -4.62
C LEU A 3 4.18 -16.40 -3.55
N THR A 4 4.42 -16.91 -2.34
CA THR A 4 3.55 -16.67 -1.18
C THR A 4 3.71 -15.21 -0.76
N SER A 5 2.81 -14.34 -1.22
CA SER A 5 2.79 -12.93 -0.85
C SER A 5 1.39 -12.49 -0.47
N PHE A 6 1.27 -11.76 0.65
CA PHE A 6 0.03 -11.14 1.08
C PHE A 6 0.11 -9.63 0.86
N LYS A 7 -0.88 -9.07 0.15
CA LYS A 7 -0.99 -7.62 -0.05
C LYS A 7 -1.87 -7.03 1.05
N PHE A 8 -1.39 -6.00 1.71
CA PHE A 8 -2.12 -5.28 2.76
C PHE A 8 -2.34 -3.79 2.43
N ILE A 9 -1.60 -3.25 1.45
CA ILE A 9 -1.80 -1.91 0.87
C ILE A 9 -1.84 -2.02 -0.65
N GLU A 10 -2.85 -1.44 -1.28
CA GLU A 10 -2.95 -1.30 -2.74
C GLU A 10 -3.29 0.16 -3.09
N ASP A 11 -2.54 0.74 -4.03
CA ASP A 11 -2.64 2.15 -4.43
C ASP A 11 -2.71 3.12 -3.23
N GLY A 12 -1.91 2.84 -2.20
CA GLY A 12 -1.79 3.64 -0.98
C GLY A 12 -2.98 3.54 0.00
N CYS A 13 -3.95 2.68 -0.27
CA CYS A 13 -5.08 2.38 0.61
C CYS A 13 -4.92 1.02 1.29
N SER A 14 -5.36 0.91 2.54
CA SER A 14 -5.43 -0.39 3.24
C SER A 14 -6.49 -1.28 2.59
N ILE A 15 -6.15 -2.55 2.35
CA ILE A 15 -7.07 -3.54 1.76
C ILE A 15 -7.33 -4.75 2.67
N ASP A 16 -6.73 -4.77 3.86
CA ASP A 16 -6.87 -5.86 4.84
C ASP A 16 -7.81 -5.50 6.00
N GLY A 17 -8.69 -4.51 5.77
CA GLY A 17 -9.63 -3.97 6.75
C GLY A 17 -8.94 -3.13 7.82
N ASP A 18 -9.31 -3.32 9.08
CA ASP A 18 -8.73 -2.59 10.22
C ASP A 18 -7.37 -3.15 10.67
N ASN A 19 -6.75 -4.04 9.89
CA ASN A 19 -5.48 -4.67 10.23
C ASN A 19 -4.28 -3.78 9.88
N THR A 20 -4.33 -3.03 8.80
CA THR A 20 -3.32 -2.03 8.43
C THR A 20 -3.88 -0.62 8.58
N ASN A 21 -3.21 0.19 9.39
CA ASN A 21 -3.49 1.62 9.55
C ASN A 21 -2.35 2.44 8.92
N ILE A 22 -2.72 3.39 8.05
CA ILE A 22 -1.79 4.29 7.38
C ILE A 22 -2.04 5.70 7.93
N THR A 23 -1.01 6.31 8.49
CA THR A 23 -1.10 7.64 9.10
C THR A 23 -0.05 8.58 8.53
N THR A 24 -0.43 9.84 8.34
CA THR A 24 0.52 10.91 8.06
C THR A 24 1.10 11.38 9.37
N LEU A 25 2.44 11.31 9.49
CA LEU A 25 3.19 11.79 10.64
C LEU A 25 3.79 13.17 10.31
N GLU A 26 4.36 13.82 11.33
CA GLU A 26 5.14 15.04 11.15
C GLU A 26 6.33 14.80 10.18
N ASP A 27 6.85 15.90 9.60
CA ASP A 27 8.00 15.88 8.69
C ASP A 27 7.84 15.04 7.41
N HIS A 28 6.64 15.01 6.81
CA HIS A 28 6.35 14.29 5.55
C HIS A 28 6.60 12.77 5.65
N ARG A 29 6.48 12.22 6.86
CA ARG A 29 6.63 10.79 7.10
C ARG A 29 5.29 10.08 7.02
N ILE A 30 5.31 8.85 6.52
CA ILE A 30 4.15 7.96 6.55
C ILE A 30 4.41 6.87 7.58
N GLY A 31 3.50 6.74 8.54
CA GLY A 31 3.43 5.64 9.50
C GLY A 31 2.56 4.53 8.94
N VAL A 32 3.07 3.30 8.98
CA VAL A 32 2.30 2.09 8.67
C VAL A 32 2.32 1.20 9.91
N GLU A 33 1.14 0.96 10.47
CA GLU A 33 0.95 0.08 11.62
C GLU A 33 0.13 -1.13 11.20
N MET A 34 0.59 -2.32 11.57
CA MET A 34 -0.06 -3.59 11.24
C MET A 34 -0.42 -4.33 12.54
N LYS A 35 -1.68 -4.68 12.75
CA LYS A 35 -2.17 -5.38 13.94
C LYS A 35 -1.85 -6.87 13.93
N THR A 36 -1.99 -7.51 12.78
CA THR A 36 -1.73 -8.94 12.63
C THR A 36 -0.99 -9.20 11.34
N ILE A 37 -0.06 -10.15 11.40
CA ILE A 37 0.62 -10.68 10.23
C ILE A 37 0.09 -12.11 10.08
N ARG A 38 -0.97 -12.31 9.28
CA ARG A 38 -1.54 -13.64 9.03
C ARG A 38 -0.93 -14.24 7.78
N PHE A 39 -0.10 -15.27 7.94
CA PHE A 39 0.29 -16.15 6.84
C PHE A 39 -0.58 -17.40 6.87
N ILE A 40 -1.04 -17.84 5.69
CA ILE A 40 -2.01 -18.94 5.52
C ILE A 40 -1.37 -20.30 5.81
N ASN A 41 -0.03 -20.38 5.86
CA ASN A 41 0.72 -21.59 6.15
C ASN A 41 1.69 -21.32 7.30
N ASP A 42 1.54 -22.03 8.41
CA ASP A 42 2.38 -22.00 9.63
C ASP A 42 3.81 -22.57 9.40
N GLU A 43 4.32 -22.55 8.17
CA GLU A 43 5.62 -23.14 7.82
C GLU A 43 6.79 -22.13 7.91
N ASP A 44 6.51 -20.82 7.84
CA ASP A 44 7.53 -19.77 7.81
C ASP A 44 7.45 -18.85 9.04
N ASP A 45 8.35 -19.06 10.01
CA ASP A 45 8.50 -18.21 11.21
C ASP A 45 9.02 -16.79 10.90
N TYR A 46 9.43 -16.53 9.66
CA TYR A 46 10.12 -15.31 9.26
C TYR A 46 9.53 -14.66 8.03
N VAL A 47 9.32 -13.35 8.11
CA VAL A 47 8.53 -12.63 7.13
C VAL A 47 9.25 -11.37 6.67
N TYR A 48 9.12 -11.06 5.39
CA TYR A 48 9.66 -9.85 4.79
C TYR A 48 8.52 -8.95 4.34
N ILE A 49 8.55 -7.71 4.81
CA ILE A 49 7.61 -6.67 4.41
C ILE A 49 8.25 -5.90 3.25
N HIS A 50 7.50 -5.74 2.16
CA HIS A 50 7.91 -4.98 1.00
C HIS A 50 6.88 -3.89 0.70
N CYS A 51 7.32 -2.63 0.67
CA CYS A 51 6.49 -1.49 0.31
C CYS A 51 7.12 -0.77 -0.89
N ASN A 52 6.29 -0.24 -1.79
CA ASN A 52 6.75 0.65 -2.86
C ASN A 52 6.34 2.08 -2.50
N LEU A 53 7.34 2.94 -2.29
CA LEU A 53 7.14 4.33 -1.93
C LEU A 53 7.08 5.19 -3.19
N LEU A 54 6.06 6.04 -3.29
CA LEU A 54 5.96 7.08 -4.30
C LEU A 54 6.26 8.43 -3.64
N VAL A 55 7.14 9.21 -4.27
CA VAL A 55 7.28 10.64 -3.96
C VAL A 55 6.62 11.39 -5.11
N CYS A 56 5.62 12.19 -4.80
CA CYS A 56 4.87 12.98 -5.76
C CYS A 56 4.87 14.46 -5.34
N ASP A 57 4.62 15.34 -6.30
CA ASP A 57 4.40 16.76 -6.01
C ASP A 57 2.97 16.90 -5.46
N ALA A 58 2.79 17.68 -4.39
CA ALA A 58 1.48 17.92 -3.77
C ALA A 58 0.43 18.48 -4.74
N LYS A 59 0.86 19.02 -5.89
CA LYS A 59 -0.02 19.52 -6.96
C LYS A 59 -0.48 18.44 -7.95
N THR A 60 -0.06 17.19 -7.77
CA THR A 60 -0.39 16.09 -8.68
C THR A 60 -1.41 15.13 -8.06
N ASP A 61 -2.38 14.70 -8.85
CA ASP A 61 -3.45 13.77 -8.44
C ASP A 61 -2.90 12.43 -7.90
N ALA A 62 -1.66 12.08 -8.25
CA ALA A 62 -1.01 10.86 -7.75
C ALA A 62 -0.72 10.88 -6.22
N CYS A 63 -0.75 12.06 -5.59
CA CYS A 63 -0.65 12.22 -4.14
C CYS A 63 -2.01 12.22 -3.44
N ASP A 64 -3.12 12.39 -4.18
CA ASP A 64 -4.46 12.54 -3.63
C ASP A 64 -5.23 11.23 -3.81
N LEU A 65 -5.12 10.36 -2.81
CA LEU A 65 -5.73 9.03 -2.83
C LEU A 65 -7.04 9.07 -2.05
N ASN A 66 -8.15 8.84 -2.75
CA ASN A 66 -9.44 8.66 -2.11
C ASN A 66 -9.66 7.17 -1.81
N CYS A 67 -9.54 6.78 -0.54
CA CYS A 67 -9.73 5.40 -0.08
C CYS A 67 -11.20 5.05 0.23
N ASP A 68 -12.15 5.84 -0.25
CA ASP A 68 -13.58 5.59 -0.03
C ASP A 68 -14.09 4.49 -0.98
N PRO A 69 -14.55 3.33 -0.47
CA PRO A 69 -15.07 2.25 -1.30
C PRO A 69 -16.39 2.61 -2.01
N SER A 70 -17.03 3.73 -1.65
CA SER A 70 -18.32 4.16 -2.19
C SER A 70 -18.23 5.20 -3.32
N SER A 71 -17.04 5.69 -3.68
CA SER A 71 -16.88 6.71 -4.73
C SER A 71 -16.91 6.15 -6.16
N SER A 72 -17.58 5.02 -6.40
CA SER A 72 -17.80 4.47 -7.74
C SER A 72 -18.76 5.30 -8.60
N ASP A 73 -19.33 6.40 -8.07
CA ASP A 73 -20.24 7.29 -8.78
C ASP A 73 -19.60 8.66 -9.09
N ILE A 74 -18.63 8.70 -10.01
CA ILE A 74 -18.43 9.91 -10.84
C ILE A 74 -18.26 9.49 -12.30
N ASN A 75 -19.31 9.78 -13.07
CA ASN A 75 -19.43 9.75 -14.53
C ASN A 75 -18.50 10.77 -15.23
N GLU A 76 -17.26 10.91 -14.77
CA GLU A 76 -16.24 11.64 -15.52
C GLU A 76 -15.55 10.66 -16.46
N ARG A 77 -15.44 11.05 -17.73
CA ARG A 77 -14.69 10.29 -18.74
C ARG A 77 -13.28 10.06 -18.18
N LYS A 78 -13.04 8.87 -17.63
CA LYS A 78 -11.73 8.38 -17.23
C LYS A 78 -10.84 8.53 -18.45
N ARG A 79 -10.02 9.59 -18.47
CA ARG A 79 -8.95 9.71 -19.45
C ARG A 79 -8.16 8.42 -19.28
N ARG A 80 -7.98 7.69 -20.39
CA ARG A 80 -7.11 6.52 -20.41
C ARG A 80 -5.72 7.06 -20.18
N ASP A 81 -5.33 7.17 -18.90
CA ASP A 81 -3.96 7.50 -18.57
C ASP A 81 -3.10 6.40 -19.15
N VAL A 82 -2.19 6.83 -20.02
CA VAL A 82 -1.08 5.99 -20.43
C VAL A 82 -0.33 5.73 -19.14
N SER A 83 -0.45 4.51 -18.61
CA SER A 83 0.23 4.08 -17.39
C SER A 83 1.74 4.11 -17.63
N SER A 84 2.33 5.30 -17.59
CA SER A 84 3.72 5.43 -17.24
C SER A 84 3.78 4.99 -15.80
N LYS A 85 4.22 3.75 -15.56
CA LYS A 85 4.37 3.21 -14.20
C LYS A 85 5.05 4.28 -13.34
N LEU A 86 4.32 4.79 -12.34
CA LEU A 86 4.85 5.77 -11.42
C LEU A 86 6.16 5.23 -10.86
N LYS A 87 7.20 6.07 -10.88
CA LYS A 87 8.53 5.65 -10.41
C LYS A 87 8.48 5.53 -8.89
N THR A 88 8.39 4.30 -8.42
CA THR A 88 8.40 3.99 -6.99
C THR A 88 9.76 3.47 -6.54
N LYS A 89 10.07 3.65 -5.27
CA LYS A 89 11.25 3.09 -4.62
C LYS A 89 10.82 1.98 -3.67
N ARG A 90 11.35 0.77 -3.85
CA ARG A 90 11.08 -0.35 -2.97
C ARG A 90 11.80 -0.16 -1.63
N PHE A 91 11.03 -0.21 -0.55
CA PHE A 91 11.49 -0.36 0.81
C PHE A 91 11.24 -1.81 1.25
N THR A 92 12.20 -2.39 1.97
CA THR A 92 12.09 -3.76 2.50
C THR A 92 12.47 -3.76 3.97
N ARG A 93 11.64 -4.42 4.79
CA ARG A 93 11.89 -4.61 6.21
C ARG A 93 11.76 -6.10 6.53
N GLY A 94 12.79 -6.66 7.14
CA GLY A 94 12.79 -8.05 7.56
C GLY A 94 14.20 -8.63 7.69
N PRO A 95 14.29 -9.92 8.09
CA PRO A 95 13.16 -10.75 8.48
C PRO A 95 12.55 -10.29 9.83
N LEU A 96 11.23 -10.39 9.95
CA LEU A 96 10.51 -10.25 11.20
C LEU A 96 10.09 -11.64 11.65
N ARG A 97 10.24 -11.93 12.94
CA ARG A 97 9.68 -13.15 13.53
C ARG A 97 8.26 -12.87 13.97
N VAL A 98 7.31 -13.71 13.55
CA VAL A 98 5.88 -13.58 13.88
C VAL A 98 5.52 -14.44 15.08
#